data_AF-A0A1F8AYG4-F1
#
_entry.id   AF-A0A1F8AYG4-F1
#
_cell.length_a   1.000
_cell.length_b   1.000
_cell.length_c   1.000
_cell.angle_alpha   90.00
_cell.angle_beta   90.00
_cell.angle_gamma   90.00
#
_symmetry.space_group_name_H-M   'P 1'
#
loop_
_entity.id
_entity.type
_entity.pdbx_description
1 polymer ?
#
loop_
_entity_poly.entity_id
_entity_poly.type
_entity_poly.pdbx_seq_one_letter_code
_entity_poly.pdbx_strand_id
1 'polypeptide(L)'
;MLKKVLQLFFKDNILLSMALILLGTLVWSLVMVKSGLPYSYGMGFWGPNGHDGVWHIALAEGFARGSFEMPTFAGEALKNYHAGFDLILAALHKLTSIPISDLYFQIIPPILAFLIGVLTYKFVFIWRKSKKAAFWATFFVYFGGSFGWLVSLLRQGTFEGESMFWAQQSISTLINPPFALSLVLLLVGLILLVKRKNIFLIVLCFGILVQIKAYAGVLGLGALLVSGVYDRIKNNNYFLLKAFFGSLALSLVLFFLFSKDSVNLLVFQPFWFLETMMGLTDRLGWLRFYSAMTNYRLGNIWLKAIPAYLVAFVIFWVGNMGTRIIKEILVIKWLKNIKNLTSVEIILMTIIIAGVVLPMFFLQKGTPWNTIQFVYYSLFFSGILAGVAFAEISFKSKSPILYSIEVIALIALTLPTTIGTLGHYLPARPPAMISNEELEALKFLSTQPMGVVLTYPFDKFKAKEAEANPPRPLYLYESTAYVSAFAKKPVFLEDEVNLDITGYAWRERREKVLNFYSTLKKEEVREFLKSNNISYVYWVKPQRATLGEGQLGLTRLFENKLVDIYKVVY
;
A
#
# COMPACT_ATOMS: atom_id res chain seq x y z
N MET A 1 38.33 23.49 8.87
CA MET A 1 37.79 22.58 7.83
C MET A 1 36.28 22.37 7.96
N LEU A 2 35.77 21.98 9.14
CA LEU A 2 34.33 21.77 9.40
C LEU A 2 33.44 22.97 9.01
N LYS A 3 33.86 24.21 9.33
CA LYS A 3 33.12 25.44 9.01
C LYS A 3 32.97 25.71 7.50
N LYS A 4 33.96 25.32 6.68
CA LYS A 4 33.93 25.42 5.20
C LYS A 4 33.08 24.32 4.58
N VAL A 5 33.16 23.09 5.11
CA VAL A 5 32.28 21.98 4.71
C VAL A 5 30.81 22.31 5.03
N LEU A 6 30.54 22.86 6.22
CA LEU A 6 29.21 23.31 6.63
C LEU A 6 28.69 24.51 5.80
N GLN A 7 29.56 25.43 5.37
CA GLN A 7 29.18 26.51 4.45
C GLN A 7 28.83 26.02 3.04
N LEU A 8 29.49 24.97 2.55
CA LEU A 8 29.20 24.31 1.27
C LEU A 8 27.82 23.65 1.24
N PHE A 9 27.29 23.20 2.38
CA PHE A 9 25.93 22.65 2.45
C PHE A 9 24.83 23.71 2.35
N PHE A 10 25.08 24.99 2.66
CA PHE A 10 23.97 25.90 3.00
C PHE A 10 23.98 27.29 2.33
N LYS A 11 24.78 27.53 1.29
CA LYS A 11 24.60 28.70 0.41
C LYS A 11 23.75 28.30 -0.81
N ASP A 12 22.48 28.71 -0.82
CA ASP A 12 21.51 28.61 -1.93
C ASP A 12 21.32 27.25 -2.62
N ASN A 13 21.17 26.20 -1.83
CA ASN A 13 21.50 24.87 -2.32
C ASN A 13 20.32 24.10 -2.95
N ILE A 14 19.88 24.56 -4.13
CA ILE A 14 19.06 23.79 -5.06
C ILE A 14 19.67 22.40 -5.29
N LEU A 15 21.00 22.32 -5.39
CA LEU A 15 21.76 21.08 -5.55
C LEU A 15 21.59 20.14 -4.36
N LEU A 16 21.66 20.64 -3.12
CA LEU A 16 21.43 19.80 -1.93
C LEU A 16 19.99 19.27 -1.88
N SER A 17 19.02 20.10 -2.25
CA SER A 17 17.61 19.69 -2.29
C SER A 17 17.38 18.64 -3.38
N MET A 18 18.00 18.80 -4.55
CA MET A 18 17.99 17.79 -5.61
C MET A 18 18.70 16.50 -5.18
N ALA A 19 19.85 16.59 -4.53
CA ALA A 19 20.57 15.42 -4.01
C ALA A 19 19.73 14.65 -2.98
N LEU A 20 19.03 15.35 -2.08
CA LEU A 20 18.08 14.73 -1.15
C LEU A 20 16.94 14.02 -1.90
N ILE A 21 16.36 14.66 -2.92
CA ILE A 21 15.28 14.07 -3.71
C ILE A 21 15.76 12.82 -4.46
N LEU A 22 16.95 12.87 -5.08
CA LEU A 22 17.52 11.75 -5.80
C LEU A 22 17.89 10.60 -4.85
N LEU A 23 18.49 10.90 -3.69
CA LEU A 23 18.80 9.92 -2.66
C LEU A 23 17.53 9.28 -2.10
N GLY A 24 16.52 10.08 -1.75
CA GLY A 24 15.23 9.59 -1.29
C GLY A 24 14.51 8.73 -2.33
N THR A 25 14.55 9.15 -3.60
CA THR A 25 14.03 8.38 -4.74
C THR A 25 14.71 7.02 -4.84
N LEU A 26 16.04 7.00 -4.81
CA LEU A 26 16.81 5.76 -4.84
C LEU A 26 16.42 4.86 -3.67
N VAL A 27 16.47 5.39 -2.44
CA VAL A 27 16.18 4.63 -1.21
C VAL A 27 14.79 4.03 -1.21
N TRP A 28 13.76 4.79 -1.57
CA TRP A 28 12.40 4.25 -1.70
C TRP A 28 12.31 3.20 -2.80
N SER A 29 12.96 3.42 -3.94
CA SER A 29 12.89 2.49 -5.08
C SER A 29 13.43 1.10 -4.73
N LEU A 30 14.38 1.00 -3.80
CA LEU A 30 14.99 -0.27 -3.38
C LEU A 30 13.99 -1.30 -2.82
N VAL A 31 12.81 -0.89 -2.36
CA VAL A 31 11.76 -1.82 -1.88
C VAL A 31 10.96 -2.47 -3.02
N MET A 32 11.08 -1.94 -4.25
CA MET A 32 10.31 -2.38 -5.42
C MET A 32 11.18 -3.00 -6.51
N VAL A 33 12.25 -2.31 -6.92
CA VAL A 33 12.93 -2.53 -8.22
C VAL A 33 13.56 -3.91 -8.40
N LYS A 34 13.78 -4.67 -7.33
CA LYS A 34 14.30 -6.04 -7.42
C LYS A 34 13.21 -7.08 -7.72
N SER A 35 11.97 -6.80 -7.33
CA SER A 35 10.87 -7.74 -7.57
C SER A 35 10.53 -7.80 -9.06
N GLY A 36 10.22 -8.98 -9.57
CA GLY A 36 9.88 -9.16 -10.98
C GLY A 36 11.08 -9.22 -11.94
N LEU A 37 12.33 -9.07 -11.44
CA LEU A 37 13.53 -9.26 -12.27
C LEU A 37 13.87 -10.74 -12.44
N PRO A 38 14.48 -11.13 -13.58
CA PRO A 38 15.01 -12.46 -13.78
C PRO A 38 16.34 -12.67 -13.04
N TYR A 39 16.49 -13.85 -12.46
CA TYR A 39 17.67 -14.35 -11.76
C TYR A 39 17.98 -15.79 -12.21
N SER A 40 19.10 -16.34 -11.78
CA SER A 40 19.50 -17.72 -12.14
C SER A 40 18.48 -18.79 -11.73
N TYR A 41 17.69 -18.54 -10.67
CA TYR A 41 16.65 -19.43 -10.17
C TYR A 41 15.24 -19.14 -10.72
N GLY A 42 15.07 -18.08 -11.52
CA GLY A 42 13.76 -17.59 -11.97
C GLY A 42 13.52 -16.15 -11.56
N MET A 43 12.26 -15.77 -11.36
CA MET A 43 11.85 -14.40 -11.05
C MET A 43 11.61 -14.22 -9.55
N GLY A 44 12.34 -13.30 -8.92
CA GLY A 44 12.30 -13.09 -7.46
C GLY A 44 11.29 -12.02 -7.01
N PHE A 45 10.73 -12.17 -5.80
CA PHE A 45 9.80 -11.23 -5.19
C PHE A 45 10.12 -10.98 -3.72
N TRP A 46 10.13 -9.70 -3.31
CA TRP A 46 10.41 -9.27 -1.93
C TRP A 46 9.19 -8.66 -1.25
N GLY A 47 8.95 -9.06 0.00
CA GLY A 47 7.82 -8.57 0.80
C GLY A 47 6.48 -8.83 0.10
N PRO A 48 5.50 -7.92 0.24
CA PRO A 48 4.16 -8.13 -0.33
C PRO A 48 4.12 -8.02 -1.86
N ASN A 49 5.24 -7.72 -2.53
CA ASN A 49 5.31 -7.71 -4.00
C ASN A 49 4.98 -9.08 -4.62
N GLY A 50 5.23 -10.17 -3.90
CA GLY A 50 4.87 -11.53 -4.34
C GLY A 50 3.37 -11.82 -4.29
N HIS A 51 2.58 -10.99 -3.59
CA HIS A 51 1.13 -11.15 -3.47
C HIS A 51 0.41 -9.93 -4.04
N ASP A 52 0.36 -8.81 -3.30
CA ASP A 52 -0.27 -7.55 -3.73
C ASP A 52 0.27 -7.05 -5.09
N GLY A 53 1.59 -7.13 -5.31
CA GLY A 53 2.19 -6.70 -6.57
C GLY A 53 1.72 -7.54 -7.77
N VAL A 54 1.64 -8.86 -7.57
CA VAL A 54 1.17 -9.81 -8.59
C VAL A 54 -0.32 -9.64 -8.86
N TRP A 55 -1.13 -9.34 -7.84
CA TRP A 55 -2.54 -8.99 -7.99
C TRP A 55 -2.77 -7.80 -8.93
N HIS A 56 -2.02 -6.72 -8.75
CA HIS A 56 -2.09 -5.54 -9.62
C HIS A 56 -1.68 -5.86 -11.07
N ILE A 57 -0.67 -6.72 -11.27
CA ILE A 57 -0.28 -7.16 -12.62
C ILE A 57 -1.41 -7.96 -13.27
N ALA A 58 -2.06 -8.88 -12.55
CA ALA A 58 -3.18 -9.67 -13.08
C ALA A 58 -4.35 -8.79 -13.55
N LEU A 59 -4.72 -7.78 -12.75
CA LEU A 59 -5.75 -6.80 -13.10
C LEU A 59 -5.36 -5.97 -14.33
N ALA A 60 -4.17 -5.40 -14.33
CA ALA A 60 -3.71 -4.54 -15.43
C ALA A 60 -3.58 -5.33 -16.75
N GLU A 61 -3.13 -6.59 -16.70
CA GLU A 61 -3.14 -7.49 -17.87
C GLU A 61 -4.59 -7.75 -18.35
N GLY A 62 -5.54 -7.94 -17.42
CA GLY A 62 -6.98 -8.04 -17.74
C GLY A 62 -7.51 -6.81 -18.47
N PHE A 63 -7.27 -5.61 -17.92
CA PHE A 63 -7.66 -4.35 -18.53
C PHE A 63 -6.96 -4.09 -19.87
N ALA A 64 -5.70 -4.50 -20.01
CA ALA A 64 -4.99 -4.41 -21.28
C ALA A 64 -5.65 -5.29 -22.36
N ARG A 65 -6.32 -6.39 -22.00
CA ARG A 65 -7.13 -7.18 -22.93
C ARG A 65 -8.55 -6.63 -23.15
N GLY A 66 -8.93 -5.56 -22.44
CA GLY A 66 -10.27 -4.98 -22.50
C GLY A 66 -11.31 -5.75 -21.66
N SER A 67 -10.87 -6.60 -20.73
CA SER A 67 -11.75 -7.29 -19.79
C SER A 67 -11.89 -6.51 -18.49
N PHE A 68 -13.13 -6.42 -17.99
CA PHE A 68 -13.47 -5.94 -16.64
C PHE A 68 -13.95 -7.10 -15.74
N GLU A 69 -13.60 -8.33 -16.10
CA GLU A 69 -13.84 -9.51 -15.26
C GLU A 69 -12.79 -9.65 -14.16
N MET A 70 -13.13 -10.37 -13.09
CA MET A 70 -12.21 -10.73 -12.03
C MET A 70 -11.16 -11.73 -12.56
N PRO A 71 -9.86 -11.34 -12.64
CA PRO A 71 -8.86 -12.17 -13.31
C PRO A 71 -8.61 -13.51 -12.61
N THR A 72 -8.84 -13.57 -11.29
CA THR A 72 -8.64 -14.78 -10.47
C THR A 72 -9.94 -15.53 -10.17
N PHE A 73 -11.06 -15.11 -10.75
CA PHE A 73 -12.37 -15.72 -10.51
C PHE A 73 -13.24 -15.61 -11.76
N ALA A 74 -12.81 -16.33 -12.79
CA ALA A 74 -13.38 -16.27 -14.14
C ALA A 74 -14.92 -16.37 -14.15
N GLY A 75 -15.55 -15.63 -15.07
CA GLY A 75 -17.00 -15.56 -15.23
C GLY A 75 -17.72 -14.54 -14.34
N GLU A 76 -17.01 -13.88 -13.42
CA GLU A 76 -17.57 -12.79 -12.60
C GLU A 76 -17.01 -11.42 -13.01
N ALA A 77 -17.85 -10.39 -12.96
CA ALA A 77 -17.43 -9.01 -13.15
C ALA A 77 -16.63 -8.49 -11.95
N LEU A 78 -15.64 -7.64 -12.18
CA LEU A 78 -14.90 -6.96 -11.13
C LEU A 78 -15.83 -6.05 -10.31
N LYS A 79 -15.91 -6.29 -9.00
CA LYS A 79 -16.68 -5.47 -8.05
C LYS A 79 -15.84 -5.10 -6.82
N ASN A 80 -16.29 -4.08 -6.08
CA ASN A 80 -15.65 -3.62 -4.84
C ASN A 80 -14.16 -3.27 -4.98
N TYR A 81 -13.76 -2.80 -6.15
CA TYR A 81 -12.38 -2.48 -6.46
C TYR A 81 -12.25 -1.08 -7.10
N HIS A 82 -11.11 -0.44 -6.92
CA HIS A 82 -10.82 0.90 -7.42
C HIS A 82 -9.73 0.79 -8.50
N ALA A 83 -10.17 0.74 -9.75
CA ALA A 83 -9.37 0.31 -10.90
C ALA A 83 -8.39 1.35 -11.45
N GLY A 84 -8.38 2.58 -10.90
CA GLY A 84 -7.74 3.72 -11.56
C GLY A 84 -6.23 3.59 -11.74
N PHE A 85 -5.51 2.97 -10.79
CA PHE A 85 -4.06 2.75 -10.93
C PHE A 85 -3.75 1.69 -12.00
N ASP A 86 -4.45 0.56 -11.98
CA ASP A 86 -4.22 -0.54 -12.92
C ASP A 86 -4.68 -0.21 -14.34
N LEU A 87 -5.69 0.64 -14.50
CA LEU A 87 -6.07 1.21 -15.79
C LEU A 87 -4.96 2.09 -16.37
N ILE A 88 -4.25 2.87 -15.53
CA ILE A 88 -3.08 3.64 -15.97
C ILE A 88 -1.97 2.69 -16.41
N LEU A 89 -1.71 1.60 -15.68
CA LEU A 89 -0.74 0.59 -16.09
C LEU A 89 -1.08 -0.05 -17.42
N ALA A 90 -2.33 -0.50 -17.58
CA ALA A 90 -2.82 -1.09 -18.81
C ALA A 90 -2.71 -0.12 -20.00
N ALA A 91 -3.06 1.15 -19.79
CA ALA A 91 -2.93 2.18 -20.81
C ALA A 91 -1.47 2.43 -21.20
N LEU A 92 -0.57 2.56 -20.22
CA LEU A 92 0.86 2.73 -20.48
C LEU A 92 1.45 1.51 -21.21
N HIS A 93 1.08 0.30 -20.82
CA HIS A 93 1.46 -0.92 -21.52
C HIS A 93 1.00 -0.90 -22.98
N LYS A 94 -0.27 -0.56 -23.25
CA LYS A 94 -0.77 -0.43 -24.63
C LYS A 94 -0.05 0.63 -25.45
N LEU A 95 0.29 1.76 -24.83
CA LEU A 95 0.93 2.89 -25.52
C LEU A 95 2.42 2.66 -25.79
N THR A 96 3.12 1.95 -24.89
CA THR A 96 4.59 1.81 -24.92
C THR A 96 5.06 0.40 -25.24
N SER A 97 4.18 -0.59 -25.17
CA SER A 97 4.49 -2.03 -25.24
C SER A 97 5.43 -2.56 -24.15
N ILE A 98 5.78 -1.75 -23.14
CA ILE A 98 6.61 -2.17 -22.00
C ILE A 98 5.81 -3.16 -21.14
N PRO A 99 6.39 -4.31 -20.72
CA PRO A 99 5.70 -5.27 -19.85
C PRO A 99 5.11 -4.63 -18.59
N ILE A 100 3.92 -5.09 -18.18
CA ILE A 100 3.23 -4.55 -17.00
C ILE A 100 4.03 -4.79 -15.72
N SER A 101 4.73 -5.92 -15.61
CA SER A 101 5.66 -6.19 -14.50
C SER A 101 6.72 -5.09 -14.37
N ASP A 102 7.31 -4.68 -15.50
CA ASP A 102 8.41 -3.72 -15.56
C ASP A 102 7.91 -2.31 -15.25
N LEU A 103 6.72 -1.97 -15.75
CA LEU A 103 6.01 -0.75 -15.39
C LEU A 103 5.74 -0.70 -13.88
N TYR A 104 5.23 -1.79 -13.30
CA TYR A 104 4.82 -1.86 -11.90
C TYR A 104 6.01 -1.81 -10.92
N PHE A 105 7.09 -2.55 -11.18
CA PHE A 105 8.19 -2.68 -10.21
C PHE A 105 9.38 -1.74 -10.51
N GLN A 106 9.76 -1.54 -11.78
CA GLN A 106 11.01 -0.86 -12.13
C GLN A 106 10.83 0.59 -12.58
N ILE A 107 9.71 0.96 -13.22
CA ILE A 107 9.58 2.26 -13.90
C ILE A 107 8.72 3.23 -13.11
N ILE A 108 7.48 2.86 -12.78
CA ILE A 108 6.55 3.79 -12.13
C ILE A 108 6.94 4.11 -10.69
N PRO A 109 7.38 3.17 -9.84
CA PRO A 109 7.71 3.49 -8.46
C PRO A 109 8.82 4.55 -8.33
N PRO A 110 9.96 4.49 -9.07
CA PRO A 110 10.95 5.57 -9.05
C PRO A 110 10.40 6.91 -9.53
N ILE A 111 9.56 6.92 -10.57
CA ILE A 111 8.90 8.16 -11.05
C ILE A 111 8.01 8.75 -9.96
N LEU A 112 7.19 7.93 -9.31
CA LEU A 112 6.31 8.39 -8.23
C LEU A 112 7.09 8.92 -7.04
N ALA A 113 8.16 8.23 -6.62
CA ALA A 113 9.03 8.72 -5.55
C ALA A 113 9.63 10.09 -5.89
N PHE A 114 10.22 10.23 -7.09
CA PHE A 114 10.77 11.49 -7.55
C PHE A 114 9.73 12.61 -7.55
N LEU A 115 8.55 12.35 -8.11
CA LEU A 115 7.43 13.31 -8.14
C LEU A 115 6.98 13.70 -6.73
N ILE A 116 6.83 12.74 -5.81
CA ILE A 116 6.46 13.02 -4.41
C ILE A 116 7.51 13.94 -3.76
N GLY A 117 8.81 13.67 -3.95
CA GLY A 117 9.88 14.53 -3.42
C GLY A 117 9.83 15.95 -3.97
N VAL A 118 9.75 16.10 -5.30
CA VAL A 118 9.68 17.40 -5.99
C VAL A 118 8.42 18.17 -5.57
N LEU A 119 7.27 17.51 -5.56
CA LEU A 119 6.00 18.14 -5.24
C LEU A 119 5.91 18.51 -3.76
N THR A 120 6.45 17.69 -2.85
CA THR A 120 6.55 18.03 -1.42
C THR A 120 7.39 19.29 -1.23
N TYR A 121 8.60 19.32 -1.81
CA TYR A 121 9.46 20.50 -1.75
C TYR A 121 8.74 21.74 -2.28
N LYS A 122 8.15 21.64 -3.48
CA LYS A 122 7.44 22.72 -4.14
C LYS A 122 6.24 23.22 -3.33
N PHE A 123 5.41 22.30 -2.82
CA PHE A 123 4.26 22.64 -1.98
C PHE A 123 4.67 23.44 -0.76
N VAL A 124 5.62 22.92 0.03
CA VAL A 124 6.07 23.57 1.27
C VAL A 124 6.78 24.88 0.97
N PHE A 125 7.58 24.96 -0.09
CA PHE A 125 8.22 26.21 -0.50
C PHE A 125 7.20 27.29 -0.85
N ILE A 126 6.15 26.95 -1.61
CA ILE A 126 5.12 27.93 -1.97
C ILE A 126 4.29 28.34 -0.76
N TRP A 127 3.95 27.38 0.11
CA TRP A 127 3.12 27.61 1.31
C TRP A 127 3.86 28.40 2.39
N ARG A 128 5.07 27.97 2.78
CA ARG A 128 5.84 28.57 3.89
C ARG A 128 6.88 29.61 3.45
N LYS A 129 7.11 29.76 2.13
CA LYS A 129 8.15 30.65 1.57
C LYS A 129 9.55 30.39 2.14
N SER A 130 9.83 29.14 2.53
CA SER A 130 11.08 28.76 3.19
C SER A 130 11.71 27.54 2.53
N LYS A 131 12.90 27.72 1.95
CA LYS A 131 13.71 26.64 1.39
C LYS A 131 14.09 25.60 2.46
N LYS A 132 14.37 26.04 3.69
CA LYS A 132 14.71 25.16 4.82
C LYS A 132 13.53 24.27 5.23
N ALA A 133 12.34 24.85 5.36
CA ALA A 133 11.13 24.09 5.66
C ALA A 133 10.83 23.07 4.55
N ALA A 134 10.98 23.47 3.28
CA ALA A 134 10.79 22.58 2.14
C ALA A 134 11.79 21.42 2.12
N PHE A 135 13.06 21.68 2.38
CA PHE A 135 14.11 20.66 2.50
C PHE A 135 13.78 19.65 3.60
N TRP A 136 13.55 20.12 4.83
CA TRP A 136 13.28 19.22 5.96
C TRP A 136 11.96 18.47 5.83
N ALA A 137 10.92 19.08 5.27
CA ALA A 137 9.68 18.38 4.97
C ALA A 137 9.90 17.24 3.97
N THR A 138 10.71 17.48 2.94
CA THR A 138 11.10 16.44 1.97
C THR A 138 11.90 15.32 2.63
N PHE A 139 12.82 15.66 3.56
CA PHE A 139 13.57 14.67 4.34
C PHE A 139 12.64 13.79 5.17
N PHE A 140 11.74 14.36 5.96
CA PHE A 140 10.79 13.58 6.77
C PHE A 140 9.80 12.79 5.93
N VAL A 141 9.41 13.29 4.75
CA VAL A 141 8.59 12.51 3.83
C VAL A 141 9.31 11.24 3.42
N TYR A 142 10.58 11.30 3.01
CA TYR A 142 11.35 10.11 2.60
C TYR A 142 11.74 9.20 3.76
N PHE A 143 12.19 9.77 4.88
CA PHE A 143 12.92 9.03 5.90
C PHE A 143 12.18 8.92 7.24
N GLY A 144 10.98 9.51 7.38
CA GLY A 144 10.18 9.46 8.60
C GLY A 144 9.87 8.04 9.04
N GLY A 145 10.54 7.58 10.10
CA GLY A 145 10.36 6.26 10.70
C GLY A 145 9.48 6.27 11.95
N SER A 146 9.15 5.07 12.44
CA SER A 146 8.54 4.86 13.76
C SER A 146 9.63 4.73 14.82
N PHE A 147 9.24 4.69 16.10
CA PHE A 147 10.11 4.26 17.19
C PHE A 147 10.09 2.74 17.41
N GLY A 148 9.55 1.96 16.46
CA GLY A 148 9.49 0.51 16.58
C GLY A 148 10.88 -0.13 16.67
N TRP A 149 11.87 0.49 16.02
CA TRP A 149 13.28 0.08 16.12
C TRP A 149 13.84 0.12 17.54
N LEU A 150 13.35 1.00 18.42
CA LEU A 150 13.77 0.99 19.83
C LEU A 150 13.28 -0.29 20.52
N VAL A 151 12.05 -0.71 20.21
CA VAL A 151 11.48 -1.94 20.76
C VAL A 151 12.25 -3.17 20.25
N SER A 152 12.50 -3.24 18.94
CA SER A 152 13.29 -4.32 18.34
C SER A 152 14.73 -4.33 18.85
N LEU A 153 15.37 -3.17 19.01
CA LEU A 153 16.73 -3.08 19.54
C LEU A 153 16.81 -3.63 20.96
N LEU A 154 15.86 -3.26 21.83
CA LEU A 154 15.81 -3.73 23.21
C LEU A 154 15.48 -5.23 23.34
N ARG A 155 14.70 -5.79 22.40
CA ARG A 155 14.26 -7.20 22.45
C ARG A 155 15.21 -8.16 21.75
N GLN A 156 15.75 -7.74 20.61
CA GLN A 156 16.39 -8.62 19.64
C GLN A 156 17.77 -8.10 19.20
N GLY A 157 18.14 -6.87 19.57
CA GLY A 157 19.39 -6.25 19.12
C GLY A 157 19.37 -5.82 17.64
N THR A 158 18.19 -5.69 17.02
CA THR A 158 18.01 -5.34 15.60
C THR A 158 17.30 -3.99 15.42
N PHE A 159 17.44 -3.37 14.24
CA PHE A 159 16.75 -2.11 13.90
C PHE A 159 15.40 -2.32 13.18
N GLU A 160 14.78 -3.50 13.34
CA GLU A 160 13.50 -3.85 12.71
C GLU A 160 12.30 -3.12 13.36
N GLY A 161 11.08 -3.57 13.11
CA GLY A 161 9.90 -3.06 13.80
C GLY A 161 9.22 -1.88 13.10
N GLU A 162 9.33 -1.78 11.78
CA GLU A 162 8.60 -0.76 11.00
C GLU A 162 7.11 -0.70 11.39
N SER A 163 6.45 -1.85 11.39
CA SER A 163 5.03 -2.06 11.68
C SER A 163 4.76 -2.51 13.13
N MET A 164 5.69 -2.24 14.06
CA MET A 164 5.54 -2.55 15.50
C MET A 164 4.24 -1.98 16.07
N PHE A 165 3.81 -0.84 15.54
CA PHE A 165 2.58 -0.13 15.91
C PHE A 165 1.56 -0.14 14.76
N TRP A 166 1.48 -1.26 14.02
CA TRP A 166 0.61 -1.53 12.88
C TRP A 166 0.87 -0.77 11.58
N ALA A 167 1.27 0.50 11.62
CA ALA A 167 1.39 1.27 10.39
C ALA A 167 2.73 1.07 9.69
N GLN A 168 2.71 1.06 8.35
CA GLN A 168 3.93 1.16 7.55
C GLN A 168 4.53 2.58 7.65
N GLN A 169 5.83 2.70 7.40
CA GLN A 169 6.57 3.95 7.50
C GLN A 169 6.99 4.46 6.11
N SER A 170 7.67 5.61 6.08
CA SER A 170 7.95 6.30 4.82
C SER A 170 8.64 5.43 3.77
N ILE A 171 9.60 4.60 4.18
CA ILE A 171 10.39 3.72 3.31
C ILE A 171 9.52 2.75 2.49
N SER A 172 8.39 2.30 3.03
CA SER A 172 7.48 1.35 2.40
C SER A 172 6.39 2.01 1.54
N THR A 173 6.44 3.33 1.32
CA THR A 173 5.43 4.07 0.55
C THR A 173 5.19 3.48 -0.85
N LEU A 174 6.25 3.05 -1.53
CA LEU A 174 6.16 2.54 -2.90
C LEU A 174 5.61 1.11 -3.01
N ILE A 175 5.54 0.38 -1.90
CA ILE A 175 4.99 -0.98 -1.85
C ILE A 175 3.51 -0.99 -2.21
N ASN A 176 2.82 0.14 -2.01
CA ASN A 176 1.48 0.36 -2.50
C ASN A 176 1.50 1.50 -3.55
N PRO A 177 1.80 1.21 -4.83
CA PRO A 177 1.80 2.23 -5.87
C PRO A 177 0.50 3.04 -6.01
N PRO A 178 -0.72 2.47 -5.81
CA PRO A 178 -1.94 3.28 -5.76
C PRO A 178 -1.91 4.35 -4.64
N PHE A 179 -1.41 3.99 -3.45
CA PHE A 179 -1.19 4.95 -2.37
C PHE A 179 -0.19 6.05 -2.79
N ALA A 180 0.97 5.68 -3.35
CA ALA A 180 1.96 6.64 -3.82
C ALA A 180 1.40 7.60 -4.91
N LEU A 181 0.65 7.09 -5.89
CA LEU A 181 0.00 7.92 -6.91
C LEU A 181 -1.04 8.87 -6.29
N SER A 182 -1.79 8.41 -5.28
CA SER A 182 -2.74 9.28 -4.57
C SER A 182 -2.05 10.44 -3.84
N LEU A 183 -0.81 10.25 -3.33
CA LEU A 183 -0.02 11.32 -2.73
C LEU A 183 0.42 12.36 -3.77
N VAL A 184 0.80 11.93 -4.97
CA VAL A 184 1.11 12.83 -6.10
C VAL A 184 -0.10 13.73 -6.40
N LEU A 185 -1.29 13.14 -6.54
CA LEU A 185 -2.52 13.89 -6.82
C LEU A 185 -2.90 14.85 -5.69
N LEU A 186 -2.79 14.41 -4.43
CA LEU A 186 -3.01 15.27 -3.25
C LEU A 186 -2.05 16.46 -3.22
N LEU A 187 -0.75 16.24 -3.46
CA LEU A 187 0.25 17.32 -3.48
C LEU A 187 0.02 18.29 -4.63
N VAL A 188 -0.31 17.81 -5.84
CA VAL A 188 -0.67 18.68 -6.96
C VAL A 188 -1.90 19.51 -6.62
N GLY A 189 -2.95 18.88 -6.10
CA GLY A 189 -4.17 19.56 -5.64
C GLY A 189 -3.88 20.63 -4.60
N LEU A 190 -3.05 20.33 -3.59
CA LEU A 190 -2.61 21.28 -2.57
C LEU A 190 -1.80 22.46 -3.15
N ILE A 191 -0.91 22.22 -4.11
CA ILE A 191 -0.17 23.28 -4.79
C ILE A 191 -1.13 24.21 -5.55
N LEU A 192 -2.11 23.65 -6.25
CA LEU A 192 -3.12 24.42 -6.98
C LEU A 192 -4.00 25.23 -6.02
N LEU A 193 -4.37 24.65 -4.88
CA LEU A 193 -5.12 25.31 -3.81
C LEU A 193 -4.36 26.49 -3.20
N VAL A 194 -3.08 26.32 -2.85
CA VAL A 194 -2.24 27.40 -2.31
C VAL A 194 -2.13 28.56 -3.32
N LYS A 195 -2.01 28.23 -4.61
CA LYS A 195 -1.95 29.23 -5.69
C LYS A 195 -3.33 29.81 -6.05
N ARG A 196 -4.43 29.24 -5.55
CA ARG A 196 -5.81 29.51 -5.97
C ARG A 196 -5.99 29.48 -7.50
N LYS A 197 -5.35 28.52 -8.17
CA LYS A 197 -5.39 28.39 -9.64
C LYS A 197 -6.27 27.24 -10.09
N ASN A 198 -7.11 27.53 -11.09
CA ASN A 198 -7.91 26.60 -11.88
C ASN A 198 -8.68 25.55 -11.04
N ILE A 199 -9.89 25.93 -10.64
CA ILE A 199 -10.78 25.06 -9.84
C ILE A 199 -11.08 23.72 -10.51
N PHE A 200 -11.13 23.66 -11.85
CA PHE A 200 -11.36 22.42 -12.58
C PHE A 200 -10.23 21.41 -12.35
N LEU A 201 -8.97 21.86 -12.35
CA LEU A 201 -7.83 20.97 -12.05
C LEU A 201 -7.84 20.50 -10.59
N ILE A 202 -8.28 21.36 -9.66
CA ILE A 202 -8.46 20.95 -8.26
C ILE A 202 -9.54 19.87 -8.17
N VAL A 203 -10.68 20.08 -8.83
CA VAL A 203 -11.77 19.10 -8.92
C VAL A 203 -11.29 17.78 -9.50
N LEU A 204 -10.46 17.82 -10.54
CA LEU A 204 -9.88 16.62 -11.16
C LEU A 204 -8.95 15.88 -10.17
N CYS A 205 -8.02 16.61 -9.53
CA CYS A 205 -7.06 16.03 -8.60
C CYS A 205 -7.73 15.35 -7.41
N PHE A 206 -8.76 15.96 -6.82
CA PHE A 206 -9.45 15.39 -5.65
C PHE A 206 -10.56 14.41 -6.03
N GLY A 207 -11.28 14.65 -7.14
CA GLY A 207 -12.41 13.82 -7.56
C GLY A 207 -12.00 12.42 -8.05
N ILE A 208 -10.85 12.30 -8.71
CA ILE A 208 -10.33 11.00 -9.20
C ILE A 208 -9.78 10.12 -8.06
N LEU A 209 -9.45 10.69 -6.89
CA LEU A 209 -8.82 9.94 -5.79
C LEU A 209 -9.61 8.70 -5.39
N VAL A 210 -10.95 8.72 -5.46
CA VAL A 210 -11.79 7.57 -5.09
C VAL A 210 -11.46 6.31 -5.91
N GLN A 211 -11.06 6.47 -7.18
CA GLN A 211 -10.67 5.37 -8.07
C GLN A 211 -9.18 5.01 -8.01
N ILE A 212 -8.33 5.90 -7.50
CA ILE A 212 -6.91 5.58 -7.27
C ILE A 212 -6.75 4.89 -5.92
N LYS A 213 -7.25 5.53 -4.86
CA LYS A 213 -7.29 5.01 -3.50
C LYS A 213 -8.48 5.60 -2.75
N ALA A 214 -9.48 4.77 -2.45
CA ALA A 214 -10.69 5.21 -1.76
C ALA A 214 -10.40 6.01 -0.47
N TYR A 215 -9.41 5.60 0.33
CA TYR A 215 -9.01 6.31 1.55
C TYR A 215 -8.51 7.74 1.30
N ALA A 216 -7.71 7.96 0.25
CA ALA A 216 -7.34 9.32 -0.17
C ALA A 216 -8.57 10.13 -0.58
N GLY A 217 -9.51 9.51 -1.30
CA GLY A 217 -10.76 10.16 -1.71
C GLY A 217 -11.56 10.65 -0.50
N VAL A 218 -11.78 9.78 0.49
CA VAL A 218 -12.50 10.12 1.73
C VAL A 218 -11.78 11.25 2.49
N LEU A 219 -10.46 11.13 2.70
CA LEU A 219 -9.69 12.14 3.41
C LEU A 219 -9.64 13.48 2.66
N GLY A 220 -9.44 13.44 1.34
CA GLY A 220 -9.37 14.62 0.48
C GLY A 220 -10.69 15.38 0.43
N LEU A 221 -11.80 14.68 0.20
CA LEU A 221 -13.15 15.28 0.19
C LEU A 221 -13.53 15.82 1.57
N GLY A 222 -13.26 15.06 2.64
CA GLY A 222 -13.51 15.50 4.01
C GLY A 222 -12.71 16.77 4.35
N ALA A 223 -11.45 16.84 3.93
CA ALA A 223 -10.61 18.01 4.16
C ALA A 223 -11.05 19.24 3.35
N LEU A 224 -11.49 19.06 2.10
CA LEU A 224 -12.08 20.15 1.31
C LEU A 224 -13.38 20.67 1.94
N LEU A 225 -14.24 19.79 2.44
CA LEU A 225 -15.48 20.17 3.11
C LEU A 225 -15.20 20.98 4.38
N VAL A 226 -14.42 20.42 5.31
CA VAL A 226 -14.13 21.08 6.60
C VAL A 226 -13.42 22.41 6.38
N SER A 227 -12.42 22.45 5.50
CA SER A 227 -11.71 23.69 5.18
C SER A 227 -12.58 24.69 4.43
N GLY A 228 -13.48 24.23 3.56
CA GLY A 228 -14.42 25.11 2.86
C GLY A 228 -15.48 25.72 3.76
N VAL A 229 -16.02 24.94 4.71
CA VAL A 229 -16.91 25.47 5.76
C VAL A 229 -16.16 26.49 6.63
N TYR A 230 -14.93 26.18 7.04
CA TYR A 230 -14.10 27.11 7.81
C TYR A 230 -13.82 28.42 7.05
N ASP A 231 -13.39 28.34 5.78
CA ASP A 231 -13.08 29.51 4.95
C ASP A 231 -14.35 30.33 4.66
N ARG A 232 -15.51 29.68 4.56
CA ARG A 232 -16.80 30.35 4.42
C ARG A 232 -17.19 31.12 5.69
N ILE A 233 -17.03 30.52 6.87
CA ILE A 233 -17.37 31.17 8.14
C ILE A 233 -16.42 32.33 8.41
N LYS A 234 -15.11 32.13 8.20
CA LYS A 234 -14.08 33.12 8.53
C LYS A 234 -13.98 34.26 7.51
N ASN A 235 -14.02 33.93 6.22
CA ASN A 235 -13.68 34.87 5.14
C ASN A 235 -14.83 35.08 4.13
N ASN A 236 -16.02 34.51 4.36
CA ASN A 236 -17.14 34.52 3.40
C ASN A 236 -16.76 34.00 1.99
N ASN A 237 -15.75 33.12 1.92
CA ASN A 237 -15.23 32.61 0.64
C ASN A 237 -15.75 31.20 0.33
N TYR A 238 -16.33 31.02 -0.85
CA TYR A 238 -16.93 29.76 -1.32
C TYR A 238 -16.01 28.92 -2.21
N PHE A 239 -14.79 29.38 -2.51
CA PHE A 239 -13.88 28.71 -3.45
C PHE A 239 -13.67 27.22 -3.14
N LEU A 240 -13.40 26.89 -1.88
CA LEU A 240 -13.16 25.52 -1.44
C LEU A 240 -14.44 24.67 -1.41
N LEU A 241 -15.59 25.26 -1.08
CA LEU A 241 -16.88 24.57 -1.17
C LEU A 241 -17.23 24.21 -2.62
N LYS A 242 -16.97 25.11 -3.57
CA LYS A 242 -17.12 24.81 -5.00
C LYS A 242 -16.19 23.67 -5.44
N ALA A 243 -14.94 23.67 -4.96
CA ALA A 243 -14.00 22.58 -5.22
C ALA A 243 -14.48 21.26 -4.61
N PHE A 244 -15.04 21.28 -3.38
CA PHE A 244 -15.64 20.12 -2.74
C PHE A 244 -16.80 19.56 -3.56
N PHE A 245 -17.80 20.36 -3.90
CA PHE A 245 -18.97 19.88 -4.64
C PHE A 245 -18.61 19.37 -6.04
N GLY A 246 -17.69 20.05 -6.75
CA GLY A 246 -17.20 19.57 -8.04
C GLY A 246 -16.45 18.24 -7.91
N SER A 247 -15.57 18.11 -6.90
CA SER A 247 -14.83 16.87 -6.65
C SER A 247 -15.78 15.73 -6.26
N LEU A 248 -16.76 16.01 -5.41
CA LEU A 248 -17.78 15.05 -4.98
C LEU A 248 -18.60 14.56 -6.18
N ALA A 249 -19.07 15.47 -7.03
CA ALA A 249 -19.83 15.10 -8.23
C ALA A 249 -19.00 14.18 -9.15
N LEU A 250 -17.73 14.52 -9.40
CA LEU A 250 -16.83 13.68 -10.19
C LEU A 250 -16.57 12.32 -9.52
N SER A 251 -16.32 12.30 -8.21
CA SER A 251 -16.13 11.05 -7.46
C SER A 251 -17.36 10.15 -7.52
N LEU A 252 -18.57 10.71 -7.40
CA LEU A 252 -19.81 9.95 -7.50
C LEU A 252 -19.99 9.37 -8.90
N VAL A 253 -19.77 10.17 -9.95
CA VAL A 253 -19.82 9.67 -11.34
C VAL A 253 -18.86 8.50 -11.53
N LEU A 254 -17.61 8.65 -11.11
CA LEU A 254 -16.61 7.59 -11.22
C LEU A 254 -16.96 6.37 -10.35
N PHE A 255 -17.49 6.56 -9.15
CA PHE A 255 -17.92 5.46 -8.28
C PHE A 255 -19.03 4.64 -8.94
N PHE A 256 -20.08 5.27 -9.46
CA PHE A 256 -21.20 4.56 -10.09
C PHE A 256 -20.83 3.89 -11.42
N LEU A 257 -19.81 4.39 -12.13
CA LEU A 257 -19.32 3.75 -13.36
C LEU A 257 -18.62 2.42 -13.07
N PHE A 258 -17.89 2.31 -11.95
CA PHE A 258 -17.03 1.16 -11.65
C PHE A 258 -17.49 0.27 -10.48
N SER A 259 -18.48 0.71 -9.67
CA SER A 259 -18.85 0.04 -8.41
C SER A 259 -20.36 -0.15 -8.22
N LYS A 260 -21.05 -0.71 -9.22
CA LYS A 260 -22.53 -0.83 -9.22
C LYS A 260 -23.12 -1.69 -8.09
N ASP A 261 -22.37 -2.66 -7.55
CA ASP A 261 -22.84 -3.62 -6.55
C ASP A 261 -22.01 -3.59 -5.25
N SER A 262 -21.79 -2.39 -4.70
CA SER A 262 -20.93 -2.26 -3.51
C SER A 262 -21.59 -2.86 -2.26
N VAL A 263 -20.95 -3.87 -1.66
CA VAL A 263 -21.39 -4.47 -0.39
C VAL A 263 -20.85 -3.63 0.78
N ASN A 264 -21.53 -3.61 1.92
CA ASN A 264 -20.99 -2.97 3.13
C ASN A 264 -19.75 -3.73 3.63
N LEU A 265 -18.57 -3.17 3.34
CA LEU A 265 -17.26 -3.73 3.69
C LEU A 265 -16.70 -3.18 5.00
N LEU A 266 -17.31 -2.16 5.61
CA LEU A 266 -16.83 -1.61 6.87
C LEU A 266 -17.56 -2.24 8.07
N VAL A 267 -16.78 -2.61 9.08
CA VAL A 267 -17.21 -3.19 10.35
C VAL A 267 -16.84 -2.22 11.45
N PHE A 268 -17.81 -1.87 12.30
CA PHE A 268 -17.54 -1.07 13.49
C PHE A 268 -16.89 -1.95 14.57
N GLN A 269 -15.59 -1.78 14.77
CA GLN A 269 -14.79 -2.54 15.72
C GLN A 269 -13.81 -1.61 16.45
N PRO A 270 -14.31 -0.84 17.43
CA PRO A 270 -13.53 0.23 18.04
C PRO A 270 -12.29 -0.29 18.76
N PHE A 271 -11.20 0.45 18.59
CA PHE A 271 -9.90 0.25 19.22
C PHE A 271 -9.21 -1.07 18.92
N TRP A 272 -9.63 -1.79 17.87
CA TRP A 272 -9.04 -3.07 17.48
C TRP A 272 -7.53 -3.00 17.27
N PHE A 273 -7.03 -1.94 16.59
CA PHE A 273 -5.59 -1.75 16.41
C PHE A 273 -4.85 -1.52 17.73
N LEU A 274 -5.48 -0.87 18.71
CA LEU A 274 -4.87 -0.65 20.03
C LEU A 274 -4.80 -1.96 20.82
N GLU A 275 -5.89 -2.72 20.81
CA GLU A 275 -5.97 -4.05 21.44
C GLU A 275 -4.93 -5.00 20.84
N THR A 276 -4.93 -5.17 19.52
CA THR A 276 -4.03 -6.12 18.85
C THR A 276 -2.57 -5.67 18.83
N MET A 277 -2.29 -4.36 18.83
CA MET A 277 -0.92 -3.87 19.04
C MET A 277 -0.35 -4.38 20.37
N MET A 278 -1.18 -4.36 21.43
CA MET A 278 -0.78 -4.85 22.74
C MET A 278 -0.81 -6.38 22.84
N GLY A 279 -1.73 -7.03 22.14
CA GLY A 279 -1.99 -8.47 22.26
C GLY A 279 -1.14 -9.38 21.37
N LEU A 280 -0.59 -8.87 20.26
CA LEU A 280 0.21 -9.67 19.31
C LEU A 280 1.72 -9.53 19.59
N THR A 281 2.43 -10.67 19.63
CA THR A 281 3.86 -10.73 20.01
C THR A 281 4.81 -10.23 18.92
N ASP A 282 4.38 -10.23 17.66
CA ASP A 282 5.07 -9.63 16.51
C ASP A 282 4.81 -8.11 16.36
N ARG A 283 3.95 -7.57 17.23
CA ARG A 283 3.72 -6.13 17.42
C ARG A 283 4.36 -5.70 18.75
N LEU A 284 3.82 -4.66 19.37
CA LEU A 284 4.29 -4.24 20.69
C LEU A 284 4.16 -5.36 21.73
N GLY A 285 3.12 -6.20 21.69
CA GLY A 285 3.10 -7.46 22.47
C GLY A 285 3.20 -7.29 24.00
N TRP A 286 2.67 -6.20 24.56
CA TRP A 286 2.58 -6.03 26.00
C TRP A 286 1.37 -6.80 26.57
N LEU A 287 1.48 -8.13 26.60
CA LEU A 287 0.38 -9.04 26.93
C LEU A 287 -0.30 -8.75 28.27
N ARG A 288 0.49 -8.42 29.31
CA ARG A 288 -0.05 -8.02 30.62
C ARG A 288 -0.94 -6.78 30.56
N PHE A 289 -0.54 -5.78 29.77
CA PHE A 289 -1.32 -4.56 29.58
C PHE A 289 -2.56 -4.83 28.75
N TYR A 290 -2.43 -5.64 27.69
CA TYR A 290 -3.57 -6.12 26.89
C TYR A 290 -4.64 -6.80 27.76
N SER A 291 -4.25 -7.77 28.59
CA SER A 291 -5.18 -8.48 29.48
C SER A 291 -5.86 -7.53 30.47
N ALA A 292 -5.12 -6.59 31.06
CA ALA A 292 -5.70 -5.61 31.98
C ALA A 292 -6.70 -4.68 31.27
N MET A 293 -6.31 -4.11 30.14
CA MET A 293 -7.13 -3.18 29.35
C MET A 293 -8.43 -3.82 28.86
N THR A 294 -8.35 -5.05 28.32
CA THR A 294 -9.52 -5.78 27.83
C THR A 294 -10.42 -6.26 28.98
N ASN A 295 -9.87 -6.72 30.10
CA ASN A 295 -10.65 -7.08 31.29
C ASN A 295 -11.40 -5.88 31.87
N TYR A 296 -10.79 -4.68 31.91
CA TYR A 296 -11.47 -3.47 32.36
C TYR A 296 -12.63 -3.10 31.43
N ARG A 297 -12.47 -3.25 30.10
CA ARG A 297 -13.55 -3.00 29.13
C ARG A 297 -14.67 -4.02 29.27
N LEU A 298 -14.34 -5.30 29.27
CA LEU A 298 -15.33 -6.40 29.35
C LEU A 298 -16.06 -6.41 30.70
N GLY A 299 -15.38 -6.04 31.77
CA GLY A 299 -15.97 -5.86 33.10
C GLY A 299 -16.71 -4.54 33.32
N ASN A 300 -16.85 -3.69 32.28
CA ASN A 300 -17.46 -2.36 32.36
C ASN A 300 -16.83 -1.40 33.38
N ILE A 301 -15.54 -1.57 33.70
CA ILE A 301 -14.79 -0.74 34.65
C ILE A 301 -14.18 0.45 33.90
N TRP A 302 -15.03 1.38 33.44
CA TRP A 302 -14.63 2.48 32.56
C TRP A 302 -13.60 3.44 33.16
N LEU A 303 -13.62 3.62 34.49
CA LEU A 303 -12.62 4.43 35.21
C LEU A 303 -11.19 3.92 35.00
N LYS A 304 -11.01 2.60 34.81
CA LYS A 304 -9.71 2.00 34.48
C LYS A 304 -9.53 1.78 32.99
N ALA A 305 -10.60 1.45 32.26
CA ALA A 305 -10.53 1.21 30.82
C ALA A 305 -10.13 2.47 30.05
N ILE A 306 -10.77 3.63 30.31
CA ILE A 306 -10.50 4.87 29.55
C ILE A 306 -9.02 5.28 29.64
N PRO A 307 -8.39 5.38 30.83
CA PRO A 307 -6.96 5.65 30.92
C PRO A 307 -6.10 4.58 30.24
N ALA A 308 -6.48 3.30 30.31
CA ALA A 308 -5.72 2.22 29.66
C ALA A 308 -5.73 2.36 28.13
N TYR A 309 -6.89 2.62 27.51
CA TYR A 309 -6.98 2.88 26.08
C TYR A 309 -6.30 4.19 25.67
N LEU A 310 -6.32 5.21 26.53
CA LEU A 310 -5.58 6.45 26.29
C LEU A 310 -4.07 6.20 26.26
N VAL A 311 -3.54 5.41 27.20
CA VAL A 311 -2.13 5.00 27.20
C VAL A 311 -1.80 4.19 25.95
N ALA A 312 -2.65 3.22 25.57
CA ALA A 312 -2.46 2.47 24.34
C ALA A 312 -2.45 3.36 23.09
N PHE A 313 -3.36 4.34 23.03
CA PHE A 313 -3.43 5.31 21.95
C PHE A 313 -2.18 6.21 21.89
N VAL A 314 -1.71 6.70 23.05
CA VAL A 314 -0.48 7.51 23.12
C VAL A 314 0.72 6.71 22.63
N ILE A 315 0.85 5.43 23.04
CA ILE A 315 1.91 4.55 22.56
C ILE A 315 1.80 4.32 21.05
N PHE A 316 0.59 4.04 20.56
CA PHE A 316 0.32 3.90 19.13
C PHE A 316 0.72 5.16 18.35
N TRP A 317 0.34 6.33 18.83
CA TRP A 317 0.58 7.61 18.16
C TRP A 317 2.06 8.00 18.18
N VAL A 318 2.66 8.06 19.36
CA VAL A 318 4.08 8.44 19.54
C VAL A 318 5.00 7.41 18.89
N GLY A 319 4.67 6.13 19.07
CA GLY A 319 5.38 5.01 18.46
C GLY A 319 5.41 5.12 16.94
N ASN A 320 4.26 5.34 16.29
CA ASN A 320 4.22 5.54 14.84
C ASN A 320 4.87 6.85 14.39
N MET A 321 4.70 7.95 15.13
CA MET A 321 5.27 9.25 14.73
C MET A 321 6.79 9.24 14.68
N GLY A 322 7.46 8.54 15.60
CA GLY A 322 8.91 8.61 15.72
C GLY A 322 9.36 10.06 15.92
N THR A 323 10.39 10.48 15.19
CA THR A 323 10.89 11.87 15.23
C THR A 323 9.93 12.89 14.65
N ARG A 324 8.89 12.48 13.89
CA ARG A 324 7.86 13.41 13.37
C ARG A 324 7.01 14.01 14.49
N ILE A 325 7.08 13.49 15.71
CA ILE A 325 6.41 14.05 16.88
C ILE A 325 6.77 15.51 17.13
N ILE A 326 7.90 16.00 16.62
CA ILE A 326 8.27 17.42 16.66
C ILE A 326 7.21 18.35 16.05
N LYS A 327 6.38 17.83 15.12
CA LYS A 327 5.24 18.59 14.56
C LYS A 327 4.24 19.05 15.62
N GLU A 328 4.12 18.35 16.75
CA GLU A 328 3.12 18.67 17.76
C GLU A 328 3.33 20.06 18.36
N ILE A 329 4.56 20.59 18.29
CA ILE A 329 4.86 21.98 18.65
C ILE A 329 4.06 22.96 17.76
N LEU A 330 3.93 22.68 16.45
CA LEU A 330 3.09 23.48 15.56
C LEU A 330 1.61 23.26 15.83
N VAL A 331 1.19 22.00 16.00
CA VAL A 331 -0.21 21.65 16.28
C VAL A 331 -0.70 22.35 17.55
N ILE A 332 0.08 22.35 18.63
CA ILE A 332 -0.26 23.05 19.88
C ILE A 332 -0.37 24.57 19.65
N LYS A 333 0.54 25.18 18.88
CA LYS A 333 0.42 26.61 18.53
C LYS A 333 -0.85 26.91 17.75
N TRP A 334 -1.23 26.01 16.84
CA TRP A 334 -2.43 26.12 16.01
C TRP A 334 -3.70 25.96 16.82
N LEU A 335 -3.76 24.98 17.72
CA LEU A 335 -4.89 24.77 18.62
C LEU A 335 -5.13 25.99 19.51
N LYS A 336 -4.06 26.61 20.03
CA LYS A 336 -4.15 27.86 20.80
C LYS A 336 -4.68 29.05 19.98
N ASN A 337 -4.54 29.02 18.65
CA ASN A 337 -4.88 30.13 17.76
C ASN A 337 -5.72 29.69 16.56
N ILE A 338 -6.71 28.81 16.78
CA ILE A 338 -7.45 28.15 15.69
C ILE A 338 -8.15 29.12 14.74
N LYS A 339 -8.57 30.28 15.25
CA LYS A 339 -9.19 31.35 14.46
C LYS A 339 -8.23 31.98 13.43
N ASN A 340 -6.92 31.85 13.63
CA ASN A 340 -5.90 32.45 12.77
C ASN A 340 -5.37 31.49 11.69
N LEU A 341 -5.84 30.24 11.66
CA LEU A 341 -5.37 29.26 10.70
C LEU A 341 -5.77 29.61 9.26
N THR A 342 -4.90 29.24 8.34
CA THR A 342 -5.15 29.26 6.90
C THR A 342 -5.93 28.01 6.50
N SER A 343 -6.64 28.08 5.37
CA SER A 343 -7.43 26.94 4.87
C SER A 343 -6.54 25.71 4.58
N VAL A 344 -5.27 25.92 4.23
CA VAL A 344 -4.29 24.83 4.03
C VAL A 344 -3.98 24.13 5.35
N GLU A 345 -3.77 24.88 6.43
CA GLU A 345 -3.51 24.31 7.76
C GLU A 345 -4.70 23.48 8.25
N ILE A 346 -5.94 23.93 7.98
CA ILE A 346 -7.15 23.17 8.26
C ILE A 346 -7.19 21.87 7.45
N ILE A 347 -6.86 21.91 6.14
CA ILE A 347 -6.79 20.69 5.32
C ILE A 347 -5.81 19.67 5.90
N LEU A 348 -4.59 20.11 6.23
CA LEU A 348 -3.56 19.25 6.79
C LEU A 348 -3.99 18.65 8.14
N MET A 349 -4.59 19.46 9.02
CA MET A 349 -5.13 19.00 10.30
C MET A 349 -6.26 17.98 10.11
N THR A 350 -7.20 18.24 9.21
CA THR A 350 -8.32 17.32 8.94
C THR A 350 -7.82 15.99 8.43
N ILE A 351 -6.89 15.97 7.47
CA ILE A 351 -6.33 14.71 6.96
C ILE A 351 -5.63 13.93 8.08
N ILE A 352 -4.80 14.60 8.89
CA ILE A 352 -4.06 13.96 9.98
C ILE A 352 -5.03 13.37 11.02
N ILE A 353 -6.02 14.14 11.46
CA ILE A 353 -6.99 13.71 12.48
C ILE A 353 -7.88 12.60 11.94
N ALA A 354 -8.51 12.81 10.78
CA ALA A 354 -9.42 11.82 10.21
C ALA A 354 -8.69 10.51 9.86
N GLY A 355 -7.45 10.59 9.36
CA GLY A 355 -6.64 9.42 9.03
C GLY A 355 -6.25 8.57 10.26
N VAL A 356 -6.30 9.14 11.46
CA VAL A 356 -6.12 8.38 12.72
C VAL A 356 -7.46 7.94 13.28
N VAL A 357 -8.44 8.85 13.33
CA VAL A 357 -9.74 8.59 13.97
C VAL A 357 -10.50 7.48 13.25
N LEU A 358 -10.59 7.51 11.92
CA LEU A 358 -11.36 6.51 11.16
C LEU A 358 -10.92 5.05 11.46
N PRO A 359 -9.62 4.69 11.37
CA PRO A 359 -9.18 3.33 11.68
C PRO A 359 -9.30 2.97 13.18
N MET A 360 -9.44 3.94 14.10
CA MET A 360 -9.70 3.61 15.51
C MET A 360 -11.12 3.09 15.73
N PHE A 361 -12.06 3.28 14.80
CA PHE A 361 -13.46 2.86 14.97
C PHE A 361 -13.91 1.80 13.96
N PHE A 362 -13.32 1.79 12.77
CA PHE A 362 -13.76 0.95 11.67
C PHE A 362 -12.63 0.04 11.17
N LEU A 363 -13.00 -1.17 10.76
CA LEU A 363 -12.17 -2.10 10.02
C LEU A 363 -12.84 -2.46 8.70
N GLN A 364 -12.05 -2.82 7.69
CA GLN A 364 -12.54 -3.39 6.46
C GLN A 364 -12.59 -4.92 6.59
N LYS A 365 -13.66 -5.52 6.07
CA LYS A 365 -13.78 -6.98 5.93
C LYS A 365 -12.61 -7.53 5.09
N GLY A 366 -12.23 -8.77 5.37
CA GLY A 366 -11.11 -9.46 4.73
C GLY A 366 -9.76 -9.17 5.36
N THR A 367 -9.32 -7.90 5.41
CA THR A 367 -8.00 -7.56 5.98
C THR A 367 -7.96 -6.23 6.73
N PRO A 368 -7.52 -6.21 8.00
CA PRO A 368 -7.26 -4.96 8.74
C PRO A 368 -6.17 -4.08 8.10
N TRP A 369 -5.28 -4.67 7.29
CA TRP A 369 -4.21 -3.95 6.57
C TRP A 369 -4.73 -2.89 5.60
N ASN A 370 -6.01 -2.97 5.23
CA ASN A 370 -6.65 -2.01 4.36
C ASN A 370 -7.05 -0.73 5.11
N THR A 371 -7.67 -0.85 6.29
CA THR A 371 -8.12 0.34 7.03
C THR A 371 -6.98 1.08 7.73
N ILE A 372 -5.91 0.39 8.15
CA ILE A 372 -4.76 1.07 8.74
C ILE A 372 -4.08 2.04 7.76
N GLN A 373 -4.31 1.90 6.45
CA GLN A 373 -3.73 2.78 5.43
C GLN A 373 -4.21 4.24 5.54
N PHE A 374 -5.33 4.50 6.22
CA PHE A 374 -5.72 5.86 6.61
C PHE A 374 -4.60 6.55 7.43
N VAL A 375 -3.93 5.81 8.32
CA VAL A 375 -2.83 6.33 9.16
C VAL A 375 -1.62 6.70 8.29
N TYR A 376 -1.44 6.08 7.13
CA TYR A 376 -0.30 6.35 6.25
C TYR A 376 -0.36 7.79 5.71
N TYR A 377 -1.56 8.29 5.40
CA TYR A 377 -1.76 9.69 5.06
C TYR A 377 -1.46 10.61 6.24
N SER A 378 -1.93 10.26 7.44
CA SER A 378 -1.61 11.01 8.66
C SER A 378 -0.10 11.09 8.87
N LEU A 379 0.62 9.98 8.71
CA LEU A 379 2.07 9.88 8.84
C LEU A 379 2.83 10.69 7.77
N PHE A 380 2.35 10.68 6.53
CA PHE A 380 2.90 11.46 5.43
C PHE A 380 2.78 12.97 5.69
N PHE A 381 1.57 13.46 5.97
CA PHE A 381 1.35 14.88 6.25
C PHE A 381 1.98 15.33 7.57
N SER A 382 2.10 14.41 8.53
CA SER A 382 2.88 14.62 9.75
C SER A 382 4.36 14.82 9.46
N GLY A 383 4.93 14.10 8.49
CA GLY A 383 6.29 14.33 8.00
C GLY A 383 6.48 15.73 7.42
N ILE A 384 5.52 16.21 6.62
CA ILE A 384 5.54 17.58 6.10
C ILE A 384 5.57 18.60 7.25
N LEU A 385 4.66 18.47 8.22
CA LEU A 385 4.60 19.39 9.37
C LEU A 385 5.83 19.29 10.28
N ALA A 386 6.39 18.09 10.47
CA ALA A 386 7.62 17.90 11.23
C ALA A 386 8.78 18.68 10.62
N GLY A 387 8.90 18.68 9.29
CA GLY A 387 9.92 19.46 8.59
C GLY A 387 9.74 20.97 8.74
N VAL A 388 8.50 21.46 8.70
CA VAL A 388 8.20 22.87 8.97
C VAL A 388 8.54 23.22 10.43
N ALA A 389 8.17 22.36 11.38
CA ALA A 389 8.41 22.57 12.81
C ALA A 389 9.92 22.61 13.11
N PHE A 390 10.66 21.64 12.59
CA PHE A 390 12.11 21.57 12.78
C PHE A 390 12.80 22.81 12.20
N ALA A 391 12.41 23.25 11.00
CA ALA A 391 12.98 24.45 10.39
C ALA A 391 12.71 25.73 11.21
N GLU A 392 11.56 25.85 11.88
CA GLU A 392 11.27 26.98 12.79
C GLU A 392 12.08 26.93 14.09
N ILE A 393 12.27 25.74 14.66
CA ILE A 393 13.02 25.55 15.91
C ILE A 393 14.50 25.78 15.66
N SER A 394 15.05 25.14 14.63
CA SER A 394 16.47 25.20 14.30
C SER A 394 16.93 26.60 13.89
N PHE A 395 16.01 27.48 13.48
CA PHE A 395 16.30 28.90 13.20
C PHE A 395 16.60 29.70 14.47
N LYS A 396 16.14 29.24 15.63
CA LYS A 396 16.39 29.90 16.93
C LYS A 396 17.74 29.51 17.54
N SER A 397 18.42 28.50 17.00
CA SER A 397 19.71 28.01 17.48
C SER A 397 20.79 29.08 17.24
N LYS A 398 21.23 29.73 18.31
CA LYS A 398 22.18 30.87 18.25
C LYS A 398 23.61 30.47 17.85
N SER A 399 23.96 29.19 17.94
CA SER A 399 25.29 28.66 17.63
C SER A 399 25.24 27.63 16.49
N PRO A 400 26.15 27.71 15.50
CA PRO A 400 26.23 26.73 14.41
C PRO A 400 26.60 25.32 14.90
N ILE A 401 27.26 25.20 16.04
CA ILE A 401 27.62 23.90 16.65
C ILE A 401 26.36 23.23 17.19
N LEU A 402 25.54 23.97 17.95
CA LEU A 402 24.29 23.45 18.51
C LEU A 402 23.34 22.99 17.39
N TYR A 403 23.18 23.81 16.35
CA TYR A 403 22.41 23.43 15.16
C TYR A 403 22.92 22.13 14.52
N SER A 404 24.25 21.95 14.42
CA SER A 404 24.82 20.73 13.85
C SER A 404 24.53 19.50 14.71
N ILE A 405 24.60 19.63 16.05
CA ILE A 405 24.25 18.55 16.99
C ILE A 405 22.76 18.20 16.86
N GLU A 406 21.86 19.19 16.82
CA GLU A 406 20.42 18.99 16.63
C GLU A 406 20.13 18.22 15.34
N VAL A 407 20.78 18.59 14.23
CA VAL A 407 20.65 17.92 12.93
C VAL A 407 21.17 16.49 12.98
N ILE A 408 22.35 16.25 13.55
CA ILE A 408 22.94 14.91 13.66
C ILE A 408 22.04 14.01 14.52
N ALA A 409 21.58 14.50 15.67
CA ALA A 409 20.68 13.77 16.55
C ALA A 409 19.35 13.43 15.84
N LEU A 410 18.77 14.39 15.11
CA LEU A 410 17.55 14.16 14.36
C LEU A 410 17.73 13.05 13.32
N ILE A 411 18.80 13.13 12.51
CA ILE A 411 19.09 12.13 11.47
C ILE A 411 19.32 10.76 12.09
N ALA A 412 20.14 10.69 13.16
CA ALA A 412 20.45 9.44 13.86
C ALA A 412 19.21 8.75 14.46
N LEU A 413 18.21 9.52 14.90
CA LEU A 413 16.95 8.97 15.43
C LEU A 413 15.91 8.65 14.35
N THR A 414 16.05 9.22 13.16
CA THR A 414 15.07 9.06 12.06
C THR A 414 15.41 7.88 11.15
N LEU A 415 16.69 7.71 10.81
CA LEU A 415 17.14 6.69 9.84
C LEU A 415 17.06 5.21 10.27
N PRO A 416 17.11 4.81 11.55
CA PRO A 416 17.16 3.39 11.93
C PRO A 416 16.03 2.54 11.33
N THR A 417 14.80 3.06 11.31
CA THR A 417 13.66 2.36 10.69
C THR A 417 13.90 2.09 9.20
N THR A 418 14.44 3.07 8.47
CA THR A 418 14.73 2.92 7.03
C THR A 418 15.81 1.85 6.83
N ILE A 419 16.87 1.88 7.63
CA ILE A 419 17.97 0.91 7.56
C ILE A 419 17.47 -0.51 7.85
N GLY A 420 16.72 -0.69 8.94
CA GLY A 420 16.16 -1.99 9.31
C GLY A 420 15.21 -2.54 8.25
N THR A 421 14.31 -1.69 7.73
CA THR A 421 13.36 -2.12 6.68
C THR A 421 14.06 -2.53 5.40
N LEU A 422 15.06 -1.77 4.95
CA LEU A 422 15.86 -2.13 3.77
C LEU A 422 16.61 -3.46 3.94
N GLY A 423 16.92 -3.85 5.18
CA GLY A 423 17.46 -5.17 5.51
C GLY A 423 16.58 -6.33 5.01
N HIS A 424 15.28 -6.12 4.80
CA HIS A 424 14.38 -7.13 4.24
C HIS A 424 14.32 -7.13 2.71
N TYR A 425 14.67 -6.03 2.03
CA TYR A 425 14.54 -5.89 0.56
C TYR A 425 15.88 -6.01 -0.18
N LEU A 426 16.99 -5.68 0.47
CA LEU A 426 18.33 -5.73 -0.11
C LEU A 426 18.96 -7.13 -0.24
N PRO A 427 18.69 -8.14 0.62
CA PRO A 427 19.31 -9.46 0.50
C PRO A 427 19.18 -10.08 -0.90
N ALA A 428 20.24 -10.73 -1.38
CA ALA A 428 20.27 -11.32 -2.72
C ALA A 428 19.23 -12.43 -2.92
N ARG A 429 18.89 -13.14 -1.84
CA ARG A 429 17.89 -14.21 -1.82
C ARG A 429 16.51 -13.62 -1.52
N PRO A 430 15.52 -13.72 -2.43
CA PRO A 430 14.16 -13.28 -2.15
C PRO A 430 13.44 -14.25 -1.22
N PRO A 431 12.39 -13.78 -0.53
CA PRO A 431 11.43 -14.65 0.16
C PRO A 431 10.72 -15.63 -0.77
N ALA A 432 10.36 -15.20 -2.00
CA ALA A 432 9.64 -16.03 -2.96
C ALA A 432 10.14 -15.87 -4.40
N MET A 433 9.84 -16.88 -5.22
CA MET A 433 10.15 -16.86 -6.65
C MET A 433 9.11 -17.58 -7.50
N ILE A 434 9.07 -17.27 -8.79
CA ILE A 434 8.56 -18.16 -9.84
C ILE A 434 9.78 -18.79 -10.49
N SER A 435 9.87 -20.12 -10.54
CA SER A 435 11.06 -20.80 -11.09
C SER A 435 11.19 -20.59 -12.61
N ASN A 436 12.36 -20.86 -13.18
CA ASN A 436 12.55 -20.80 -14.64
C ASN A 436 11.59 -21.74 -15.38
N GLU A 437 11.35 -22.94 -14.84
CA GLU A 437 10.44 -23.93 -15.40
C GLU A 437 8.98 -23.45 -15.36
N GLU A 438 8.56 -22.80 -14.27
CA GLU A 438 7.23 -22.18 -14.22
C GLU A 438 7.13 -20.99 -15.17
N LEU A 439 8.15 -20.12 -15.25
CA LEU A 439 8.17 -18.98 -16.19
C LEU A 439 8.07 -19.45 -17.65
N GLU A 440 8.78 -20.51 -18.01
CA GLU A 440 8.70 -21.14 -19.33
C GLU A 440 7.27 -21.61 -19.63
N ALA A 441 6.65 -22.33 -18.69
CA ALA A 441 5.30 -22.83 -18.84
C ALA A 441 4.25 -21.70 -18.92
N LEU A 442 4.36 -20.68 -18.07
CA LEU A 442 3.47 -19.50 -18.08
C LEU A 442 3.62 -18.70 -19.38
N LYS A 443 4.85 -18.54 -19.87
CA LYS A 443 5.12 -17.92 -21.17
C LYS A 443 4.50 -18.73 -22.30
N PHE A 444 4.66 -20.05 -22.31
CA PHE A 444 3.98 -20.93 -23.28
C PHE A 444 2.46 -20.79 -23.20
N LEU A 445 1.89 -20.79 -22.00
CA LEU A 445 0.44 -20.66 -21.81
C LEU A 445 -0.05 -19.32 -22.35
N SER A 446 0.70 -18.24 -22.16
CA SER A 446 0.34 -16.90 -22.64
C SER A 446 0.17 -16.79 -24.16
N THR A 447 0.83 -17.67 -24.94
CA THR A 447 0.70 -17.70 -26.41
C THR A 447 -0.47 -18.53 -26.90
N GLN A 448 -1.11 -19.32 -26.03
CA GLN A 448 -2.28 -20.12 -26.40
C GLN A 448 -3.52 -19.24 -26.58
N PRO A 449 -4.57 -19.70 -27.30
CA PRO A 449 -5.84 -19.00 -27.38
C PRO A 449 -6.43 -18.64 -26.01
N MET A 450 -7.24 -17.59 -25.94
CA MET A 450 -7.91 -17.20 -24.70
C MET A 450 -8.79 -18.34 -24.16
N GLY A 451 -8.79 -18.50 -22.84
CA GLY A 451 -9.54 -19.55 -22.16
C GLY A 451 -9.27 -19.53 -20.66
N VAL A 452 -10.21 -20.09 -19.89
CA VAL A 452 -10.10 -20.17 -18.43
C VAL A 452 -9.10 -21.26 -18.05
N VAL A 453 -8.19 -20.93 -17.13
CA VAL A 453 -7.20 -21.87 -16.58
C VAL A 453 -7.70 -22.41 -15.23
N LEU A 454 -7.65 -23.72 -15.05
CA LEU A 454 -7.82 -24.37 -13.75
C LEU A 454 -6.44 -24.65 -13.15
N THR A 455 -6.23 -24.17 -11.93
CA THR A 455 -5.02 -24.39 -11.12
C THR A 455 -5.35 -25.28 -9.92
N TYR A 456 -4.31 -25.66 -9.17
CA TYR A 456 -4.49 -26.34 -7.89
C TYR A 456 -4.74 -25.30 -6.78
N PRO A 457 -5.68 -25.54 -5.83
CA PRO A 457 -5.94 -24.61 -4.73
C PRO A 457 -4.70 -24.36 -3.86
N PHE A 458 -4.63 -23.17 -3.27
CA PHE A 458 -3.55 -22.82 -2.33
C PHE A 458 -3.55 -23.76 -1.11
N ASP A 459 -2.37 -24.26 -0.75
CA ASP A 459 -2.16 -25.15 0.39
C ASP A 459 -1.40 -24.40 1.49
N LYS A 460 -2.15 -23.95 2.50
CA LYS A 460 -1.62 -23.18 3.64
C LYS A 460 -0.62 -23.98 4.48
N PHE A 461 -0.76 -25.30 4.57
CA PHE A 461 0.14 -26.13 5.38
C PHE A 461 1.50 -26.27 4.68
N LYS A 462 1.50 -26.59 3.38
CA LYS A 462 2.73 -26.63 2.58
C LYS A 462 3.41 -25.26 2.47
N ALA A 463 2.61 -24.19 2.37
CA ALA A 463 3.15 -22.84 2.37
C ALA A 463 3.91 -22.53 3.68
N LYS A 464 3.37 -22.98 4.82
CA LYS A 464 4.01 -22.83 6.13
C LYS A 464 5.31 -23.62 6.23
N GLU A 465 5.33 -24.85 5.75
CA GLU A 465 6.55 -25.69 5.69
C GLU A 465 7.64 -25.06 4.80
N ALA A 466 7.24 -24.43 3.70
CA ALA A 466 8.15 -23.78 2.77
C ALA A 466 8.79 -22.49 3.32
N GLU A 467 8.26 -21.87 4.39
CA GLU A 467 8.81 -20.63 4.98
C GLU A 467 10.29 -20.78 5.39
N ALA A 468 10.70 -21.96 5.84
CA ALA A 468 12.08 -22.23 6.27
C ALA A 468 13.09 -22.27 5.11
N ASN A 469 12.62 -22.34 3.86
CA ASN A 469 13.43 -22.57 2.67
C ASN A 469 13.18 -21.52 1.56
N PRO A 470 13.49 -20.22 1.79
CA PRO A 470 13.41 -19.21 0.72
C PRO A 470 14.40 -19.52 -0.43
N PRO A 471 14.35 -18.88 -1.62
CA PRO A 471 13.11 -18.40 -2.18
C PRO A 471 12.16 -19.59 -2.36
N ARG A 472 11.01 -19.55 -1.68
CA ARG A 472 10.00 -20.58 -1.87
C ARG A 472 9.22 -20.32 -3.16
N PRO A 473 8.68 -21.37 -3.82
CA PRO A 473 7.82 -21.17 -4.98
C PRO A 473 6.63 -20.26 -4.64
N LEU A 474 6.22 -19.41 -5.59
CA LEU A 474 5.23 -18.38 -5.34
C LEU A 474 3.85 -18.95 -5.00
N TYR A 475 3.49 -20.11 -5.56
CA TYR A 475 2.28 -20.85 -5.20
C TYR A 475 2.30 -21.43 -3.76
N LEU A 476 3.46 -21.39 -3.08
CA LEU A 476 3.65 -21.73 -1.66
C LEU A 476 4.04 -20.50 -0.82
N TYR A 477 3.95 -19.28 -1.37
CA TYR A 477 4.25 -18.06 -0.63
C TYR A 477 3.02 -17.59 0.15
N GLU A 478 1.95 -17.33 -0.57
CA GLU A 478 0.62 -16.92 -0.13
C GLU A 478 -0.37 -17.34 -1.25
N SER A 479 -1.68 -17.27 -1.01
CA SER A 479 -2.64 -17.39 -2.12
C SER A 479 -2.47 -16.23 -3.09
N THR A 480 -2.01 -16.47 -4.32
CA THR A 480 -1.57 -15.40 -5.25
C THR A 480 -2.22 -15.52 -6.63
N ALA A 481 -2.23 -14.42 -7.38
CA ALA A 481 -2.79 -14.32 -8.73
C ALA A 481 -1.76 -14.61 -9.85
N TYR A 482 -0.71 -15.38 -9.57
CA TYR A 482 0.48 -15.40 -10.42
C TYR A 482 0.26 -16.09 -11.76
N VAL A 483 -0.56 -17.14 -11.84
CA VAL A 483 -0.88 -17.76 -13.14
C VAL A 483 -1.68 -16.75 -13.96
N SER A 484 -2.66 -16.07 -13.37
CA SER A 484 -3.40 -15.03 -14.10
C SER A 484 -2.50 -13.88 -14.60
N ALA A 485 -1.60 -13.40 -13.75
CA ALA A 485 -0.66 -12.33 -14.07
C ALA A 485 0.29 -12.69 -15.22
N PHE A 486 0.95 -13.84 -15.14
CA PHE A 486 2.06 -14.16 -16.06
C PHE A 486 1.64 -15.02 -17.26
N ALA A 487 0.55 -15.81 -17.14
CA ALA A 487 -0.05 -16.46 -18.30
C ALA A 487 -1.02 -15.55 -19.05
N LYS A 488 -1.35 -14.36 -18.51
CA LYS A 488 -2.23 -13.36 -19.12
C LYS A 488 -3.62 -13.93 -19.45
N LYS A 489 -4.14 -14.79 -18.59
CA LYS A 489 -5.44 -15.47 -18.76
C LYS A 489 -6.30 -15.35 -17.50
N PRO A 490 -7.63 -15.41 -17.64
CA PRO A 490 -8.49 -15.58 -16.48
C PRO A 490 -8.29 -16.98 -15.87
N VAL A 491 -8.28 -17.03 -14.55
CA VAL A 491 -8.15 -18.28 -13.77
C VAL A 491 -9.46 -18.55 -13.06
N PHE A 492 -9.84 -19.83 -12.95
CA PHE A 492 -11.11 -20.23 -12.35
C PHE A 492 -11.22 -19.82 -10.88
N LEU A 493 -10.14 -20.02 -10.12
CA LEU A 493 -9.99 -19.66 -8.72
C LEU A 493 -8.50 -19.46 -8.38
N GLU A 494 -8.12 -18.24 -8.00
CA GLU A 494 -6.82 -17.87 -7.45
C GLU A 494 -6.98 -16.72 -6.44
N ASP A 495 -5.95 -16.44 -5.65
CA ASP A 495 -5.88 -15.28 -4.74
C ASP A 495 -7.11 -15.14 -3.82
N GLU A 496 -7.27 -16.14 -2.95
CA GLU A 496 -8.34 -16.22 -1.95
C GLU A 496 -8.40 -14.99 -1.04
N VAL A 497 -7.24 -14.36 -0.79
CA VAL A 497 -7.13 -13.15 0.03
C VAL A 497 -7.81 -11.96 -0.64
N ASN A 498 -7.48 -11.67 -1.91
CA ASN A 498 -8.12 -10.57 -2.64
C ASN A 498 -9.60 -10.84 -2.93
N LEU A 499 -9.99 -12.10 -3.11
CA LEU A 499 -11.40 -12.49 -3.23
C LEU A 499 -12.20 -12.23 -1.96
N ASP A 500 -11.60 -12.45 -0.78
CA ASP A 500 -12.24 -12.15 0.51
C ASP A 500 -12.36 -10.62 0.72
N ILE A 501 -11.32 -9.86 0.37
CA ILE A 501 -11.29 -8.38 0.44
C ILE A 501 -12.37 -7.75 -0.43
N THR A 502 -12.60 -8.31 -1.62
CA THR A 502 -13.56 -7.81 -2.61
C THR A 502 -14.96 -8.44 -2.47
N GLY A 503 -15.13 -9.37 -1.53
CA GLY A 503 -16.43 -9.91 -1.13
C GLY A 503 -17.02 -10.95 -2.09
N TYR A 504 -16.19 -11.79 -2.71
CA TYR A 504 -16.66 -12.93 -3.50
C TYR A 504 -16.88 -14.16 -2.63
N ALA A 505 -17.89 -14.97 -2.97
CA ALA A 505 -18.18 -16.25 -2.33
C ALA A 505 -17.23 -17.36 -2.83
N TRP A 506 -15.93 -17.15 -2.67
CA TRP A 506 -14.90 -18.03 -3.27
C TRP A 506 -14.81 -19.42 -2.62
N ARG A 507 -15.27 -19.56 -1.37
CA ARG A 507 -15.22 -20.83 -0.61
C ARG A 507 -16.00 -21.95 -1.29
N GLU A 508 -17.20 -21.68 -1.79
CA GLU A 508 -18.00 -22.69 -2.51
C GLU A 508 -17.29 -23.15 -3.79
N ARG A 509 -16.64 -22.21 -4.51
CA ARG A 509 -15.87 -22.54 -5.70
C ARG A 509 -14.65 -23.39 -5.34
N ARG A 510 -13.99 -23.09 -4.21
CA ARG A 510 -12.87 -23.90 -3.70
C ARG A 510 -13.27 -25.34 -3.41
N GLU A 511 -14.41 -25.55 -2.75
CA GLU A 511 -14.91 -26.91 -2.48
C GLU A 511 -15.18 -27.68 -3.78
N LYS A 512 -15.72 -27.01 -4.82
CA LYS A 512 -15.88 -27.63 -6.14
C LYS A 512 -14.55 -28.02 -6.78
N VAL A 513 -13.51 -27.17 -6.66
CA VAL A 513 -12.16 -27.50 -7.16
C VAL A 513 -11.57 -28.68 -6.38
N LEU A 514 -11.72 -28.71 -5.06
CA LEU A 514 -11.26 -29.84 -4.25
C LEU A 514 -11.98 -31.14 -4.63
N ASN A 515 -13.29 -31.09 -4.85
CA ASN A 515 -14.06 -32.24 -5.31
C ASN A 515 -13.60 -32.71 -6.70
N PHE A 516 -13.30 -31.80 -7.62
CA PHE A 516 -12.71 -32.13 -8.92
C PHE A 516 -11.41 -32.93 -8.78
N TYR A 517 -10.55 -32.58 -7.82
CA TYR A 517 -9.28 -33.27 -7.61
C TYR A 517 -9.42 -34.61 -6.88
N SER A 518 -10.44 -34.80 -6.03
CA SER A 518 -10.56 -35.97 -5.16
C SER A 518 -11.54 -37.04 -5.66
N THR A 519 -12.57 -36.66 -6.45
CA THR A 519 -13.63 -37.58 -6.89
C THR A 519 -13.12 -38.64 -7.88
N LEU A 520 -13.76 -39.82 -7.86
CA LEU A 520 -13.54 -40.92 -8.80
C LEU A 520 -14.60 -40.97 -9.92
N LYS A 521 -15.59 -40.07 -9.89
CA LYS A 521 -16.70 -40.06 -10.84
C LYS A 521 -16.33 -39.23 -12.08
N LYS A 522 -16.08 -39.92 -13.19
CA LYS A 522 -15.65 -39.31 -14.45
C LYS A 522 -16.64 -38.26 -14.96
N GLU A 523 -17.93 -38.55 -14.86
CA GLU A 523 -19.02 -37.73 -15.38
C GLU A 523 -19.07 -36.37 -14.67
N GLU A 524 -18.98 -36.37 -13.33
CA GLU A 524 -18.95 -35.13 -12.53
C GLU A 524 -17.76 -34.24 -12.90
N VAL A 525 -16.60 -34.83 -13.16
CA VAL A 525 -15.40 -34.08 -13.53
C VAL A 525 -15.50 -33.50 -14.95
N ARG A 526 -16.00 -34.28 -15.91
CA ARG A 526 -16.24 -33.79 -17.27
C ARG A 526 -17.27 -32.66 -17.29
N GLU A 527 -18.34 -32.82 -16.51
CA GLU A 527 -19.36 -31.78 -16.35
C GLU A 527 -18.77 -30.53 -15.71
N PHE A 528 -17.97 -30.65 -14.64
CA PHE A 528 -17.27 -29.52 -14.02
C PHE A 528 -16.42 -28.73 -15.02
N LEU A 529 -15.61 -29.41 -15.83
CA LEU A 529 -14.77 -28.73 -16.83
C LEU A 529 -15.61 -28.01 -17.88
N LYS A 530 -16.76 -28.57 -18.26
CA LYS A 530 -17.66 -28.03 -19.28
C LYS A 530 -18.49 -26.87 -18.75
N SER A 531 -19.14 -27.02 -17.59
CA SER A 531 -20.02 -26.02 -17.00
C SER A 531 -19.27 -24.74 -16.61
N ASN A 532 -17.98 -24.86 -16.29
CA ASN A 532 -17.13 -23.73 -15.89
C ASN A 532 -16.24 -23.21 -17.03
N ASN A 533 -16.45 -23.67 -18.28
CA ASN A 533 -15.69 -23.26 -19.47
C ASN A 533 -14.16 -23.37 -19.31
N ILE A 534 -13.69 -24.40 -18.61
CA ILE A 534 -12.26 -24.63 -18.38
C ILE A 534 -11.60 -25.03 -19.70
N SER A 535 -10.66 -24.22 -20.18
CA SER A 535 -9.94 -24.47 -21.42
C SER A 535 -8.60 -25.15 -21.17
N TYR A 536 -7.94 -24.80 -20.06
CA TYR A 536 -6.62 -25.29 -19.71
C TYR A 536 -6.55 -25.76 -18.27
N VAL A 537 -5.70 -26.75 -18.01
CA VAL A 537 -5.32 -27.18 -16.67
C VAL A 537 -3.82 -26.98 -16.50
N TYR A 538 -3.42 -26.24 -15.47
CA TYR A 538 -2.02 -25.95 -15.12
C TYR A 538 -1.68 -26.66 -13.81
N TRP A 539 -0.68 -27.56 -13.85
CA TRP A 539 -0.25 -28.32 -12.68
C TRP A 539 1.25 -28.21 -12.44
N VAL A 540 1.62 -27.98 -11.17
CA VAL A 540 2.99 -28.08 -10.70
C VAL A 540 3.21 -29.48 -10.10
N LYS A 541 4.16 -30.25 -10.63
CA LYS A 541 4.45 -31.61 -10.18
C LYS A 541 4.75 -31.61 -8.67
N PRO A 542 4.15 -32.51 -7.86
CA PRO A 542 3.36 -33.69 -8.25
C PRO A 542 1.82 -33.48 -8.22
N GLN A 543 1.32 -32.24 -8.24
CA GLN A 543 -0.13 -31.96 -8.19
C GLN A 543 -0.86 -32.68 -9.34
N ARG A 544 -1.90 -33.44 -9.00
CA ARG A 544 -2.74 -34.21 -9.92
C ARG A 544 -4.13 -34.43 -9.33
N ALA A 545 -5.11 -34.70 -10.20
CA ALA A 545 -6.38 -35.28 -9.78
C ALA A 545 -6.24 -36.80 -9.60
N THR A 546 -7.18 -37.40 -8.85
CA THR A 546 -7.22 -38.85 -8.67
C THR A 546 -7.46 -39.61 -9.99
N LEU A 547 -8.27 -39.03 -10.89
CA LEU A 547 -8.53 -39.61 -12.21
C LEU A 547 -7.40 -39.32 -13.19
N GLY A 548 -7.16 -40.26 -14.11
CA GLY A 548 -6.14 -40.12 -15.15
C GLY A 548 -6.53 -39.13 -16.25
N GLU A 549 -5.53 -38.58 -16.94
CA GLU A 549 -5.68 -37.54 -17.98
C GLU A 549 -6.71 -37.89 -19.06
N GLY A 550 -6.72 -39.14 -19.54
CA GLY A 550 -7.70 -39.61 -20.53
C GLY A 550 -9.14 -39.66 -20.00
N GLN A 551 -9.34 -39.99 -18.73
CA GLN A 551 -10.66 -39.96 -18.09
C GLN A 551 -11.16 -38.52 -17.97
N LEU A 552 -10.25 -37.59 -17.63
CA LEU A 552 -10.51 -36.15 -17.52
C LEU A 552 -10.71 -35.46 -18.88
N GLY A 553 -10.25 -36.06 -19.98
CA GLY A 553 -10.30 -35.45 -21.31
C GLY A 553 -9.25 -34.40 -21.53
N LEU A 554 -8.08 -34.63 -20.98
CA LEU A 554 -6.96 -33.72 -21.05
C LEU A 554 -6.02 -34.18 -22.17
N THR A 555 -5.71 -33.25 -23.07
CA THR A 555 -4.63 -33.42 -24.04
C THR A 555 -3.47 -32.56 -23.61
N ARG A 556 -2.31 -33.17 -23.37
CA ARG A 556 -1.10 -32.45 -22.94
C ARG A 556 -0.64 -31.51 -24.07
N LEU A 557 -0.42 -30.24 -23.72
CA LEU A 557 0.10 -29.22 -24.64
C LEU A 557 1.58 -28.91 -24.37
N PHE A 558 2.00 -28.99 -23.12
CA PHE A 558 3.35 -28.64 -22.68
C PHE A 558 3.73 -29.46 -21.46
N GLU A 559 5.00 -29.81 -21.37
CA GLU A 559 5.62 -30.45 -20.21
C GLU A 559 7.08 -30.02 -20.09
N ASN A 560 7.50 -29.72 -18.87
CA ASN A 560 8.90 -29.66 -18.51
C ASN A 560 9.14 -30.39 -17.18
N LYS A 561 10.29 -30.13 -16.55
CA LYS A 561 10.70 -30.81 -15.31
C LYS A 561 9.74 -30.56 -14.15
N LEU A 562 9.02 -29.44 -14.13
CA LEU A 562 8.22 -29.00 -12.99
C LEU A 562 6.73 -28.82 -13.32
N VAL A 563 6.38 -28.45 -14.54
CA VAL A 563 5.02 -28.04 -14.90
C VAL A 563 4.49 -28.84 -16.09
N ASP A 564 3.20 -29.16 -16.03
CA ASP A 564 2.43 -29.72 -17.13
C ASP A 564 1.21 -28.83 -17.42
N ILE A 565 0.96 -28.60 -18.71
CA ILE A 565 -0.21 -27.85 -19.18
C ILE A 565 -1.02 -28.75 -20.10
N TYR A 566 -2.31 -28.81 -19.85
CA TYR A 566 -3.27 -29.58 -20.63
C TYR A 566 -4.34 -28.69 -21.23
N LYS A 567 -4.84 -29.08 -22.39
CA LYS A 567 -6.08 -28.58 -22.99
C LYS A 567 -7.23 -29.52 -22.65
N VAL A 568 -8.38 -28.94 -22.32
CA VAL A 568 -9.62 -29.71 -22.15
C VAL A 568 -10.23 -30.01 -23.51
N VAL A 569 -10.59 -31.28 -23.74
CA VAL A 569 -11.31 -31.76 -24.92
C VAL A 569 -12.68 -32.26 -24.48
N TYR A 570 -13.72 -31.60 -24.98
CA TYR A 570 -15.11 -31.89 -24.65
C TYR A 570 -15.70 -33.05 -25.45
#